data_AF-A0A841CIF4-F1
#
_entry.id   AF-A0A841CIF4-F1
#
_cell.length_a   1.000
_cell.length_b   1.000
_cell.length_c   1.000
_cell.angle_alpha   90.00
_cell.angle_beta   90.00
_cell.angle_gamma   90.00
#
_symmetry.space_group_name_H-M   'P 1'
#
loop_
_entity.id
_entity.type
_entity.pdbx_description
1 polymer ?
#
loop_
_entity_poly.entity_id
_entity_poly.type
_entity_poly.pdbx_seq_one_letter_code
_entity_poly.pdbx_strand_id
1 'polypeptide(L)'
;MSQPATPLSEQEQQQLVRLIGRAMLPALPPGWAKVRAEYRAAGRHIEVDLAFAAADGQWRPVRPPMDVVQLFGQLRTGMYAADRGTWLSAVYEIEAPSQFAVDFNAEDEPRWRNAPPVIGFQDELRTFPRADDRIPDWLRQRVGLPPRVEVVPPGELRTAHVYDGRDEAGRPVVNRQTVDPQLREALLAYLEAAPVVLAARDLDVDEFAPGEQDVPLNFRTDGTWIWAGAVPHYLRKHGLPPEAALVRHIVDRDFRVADVDDATKDRAVALITAS
;
A
#
# COMPACT_ATOMS: atom_id res chain seq x y z
N MET A 1 14.08 10.58 -31.43
CA MET A 1 14.58 9.78 -30.30
C MET A 1 15.34 10.74 -29.40
N SER A 2 14.70 11.27 -28.36
CA SER A 2 15.36 12.19 -27.42
C SER A 2 16.06 11.34 -26.37
N GLN A 3 17.34 11.61 -26.11
CA GLN A 3 18.09 10.94 -25.04
C GLN A 3 17.31 11.06 -23.72
N PRO A 4 17.24 10.00 -22.89
CA PRO A 4 16.65 10.12 -21.56
C PRO A 4 17.44 11.20 -20.80
N ALA A 5 16.73 12.19 -20.26
CA ALA A 5 17.34 13.22 -19.45
C ALA A 5 18.09 12.55 -18.28
N THR A 6 19.39 12.83 -18.14
CA THR A 6 20.17 12.35 -17.01
C THR A 6 19.52 12.84 -15.71
N PRO A 7 19.27 11.96 -14.72
CA PRO A 7 18.75 12.39 -13.42
C PRO A 7 19.66 13.45 -12.79
N LEU A 8 19.07 14.41 -12.10
CA LEU A 8 19.82 15.43 -11.35
C LEU A 8 20.63 14.76 -10.24
N SER A 9 21.86 15.22 -10.08
CA SER A 9 22.67 14.89 -8.90
C SER A 9 22.02 15.42 -7.61
N GLU A 10 22.36 14.82 -6.47
CA GLU A 10 21.86 15.28 -5.16
C GLU A 10 22.15 16.76 -4.92
N GLN A 11 23.30 17.26 -5.38
CA GLN A 11 23.68 18.66 -5.25
C GLN A 11 22.76 19.58 -6.07
N GLU A 12 22.44 19.21 -7.32
CA GLU A 12 21.53 19.97 -8.18
C GLU A 12 20.09 19.93 -7.63
N GLN A 13 19.65 18.78 -7.11
CA GLN A 13 18.35 18.65 -6.43
C GLN A 13 18.28 19.58 -5.22
N GLN A 14 19.29 19.57 -4.35
CA GLN A 14 19.35 20.46 -3.18
C GLN A 14 19.41 21.95 -3.58
N GLN A 15 20.07 22.28 -4.69
CA GLN A 15 20.08 23.64 -5.23
C GLN A 15 18.68 24.05 -5.69
N LEU A 16 17.96 23.21 -6.44
CA LEU A 16 16.58 23.49 -6.86
C LEU A 16 15.63 23.62 -5.66
N VAL A 17 15.73 22.75 -4.66
CA VAL A 17 14.93 22.85 -3.42
C VAL A 17 15.13 24.22 -2.76
N ARG A 18 16.38 24.68 -2.60
CA ARG A 18 16.66 26.01 -2.04
C ARG A 18 16.14 27.15 -2.91
N LEU A 19 16.18 27.01 -4.24
CA LEU A 19 15.63 27.99 -5.17
C LEU A 19 14.11 28.08 -5.07
N ILE A 20 13.40 26.94 -4.94
CA ILE A 20 11.96 26.89 -4.69
C ILE A 20 11.63 27.64 -3.40
N GLY A 21 12.36 27.34 -2.31
CA GLY A 21 12.21 28.02 -1.03
C GLY A 21 12.30 29.55 -1.15
N ARG A 22 13.34 30.04 -1.84
CA ARG A 22 13.56 31.47 -2.08
C ARG A 22 12.50 32.10 -2.99
N ALA A 23 12.04 31.38 -4.01
CA ALA A 23 11.05 31.87 -4.97
C ALA A 23 9.66 32.07 -4.35
N MET A 24 9.36 31.40 -3.23
CA MET A 24 8.11 31.62 -2.48
C MET A 24 8.11 32.93 -1.70
N LEU A 25 9.26 33.36 -1.18
CA LEU A 25 9.36 34.47 -0.22
C LEU A 25 8.80 35.82 -0.72
N PRO A 26 9.01 36.24 -1.99
CA PRO A 26 8.48 37.52 -2.49
C PRO A 26 6.96 37.61 -2.50
N ALA A 27 6.24 36.49 -2.47
CA ALA A 27 4.78 36.46 -2.45
C ALA A 27 4.20 36.67 -1.04
N LEU A 28 5.04 36.62 -0.01
CA LEU A 28 4.62 36.63 1.39
C LEU A 28 4.59 38.05 1.95
N PRO A 29 3.58 38.41 2.76
CA PRO A 29 3.58 39.70 3.44
C PRO A 29 4.63 39.73 4.57
N PRO A 30 5.04 40.92 5.04
CA PRO A 30 5.88 41.05 6.23
C PRO A 30 5.26 40.33 7.44
N GLY A 31 6.09 39.71 8.28
CA GLY A 31 5.64 39.06 9.53
C GLY A 31 5.05 37.66 9.35
N TRP A 32 5.28 36.99 8.21
CA TRP A 32 5.01 35.57 8.07
C TRP A 32 5.89 34.75 9.03
N ALA A 33 5.34 33.64 9.55
CA ALA A 33 6.03 32.72 10.45
C ALA A 33 6.18 31.32 9.82
N LYS A 34 5.14 30.86 9.11
CA LYS A 34 5.13 29.57 8.41
C LYS A 34 4.66 29.72 6.97
N VAL A 35 5.17 28.87 6.10
CA VAL A 35 4.77 28.77 4.69
C VAL A 35 4.60 27.29 4.37
N ARG A 36 3.57 26.96 3.60
CA ARG A 36 3.34 25.62 3.08
C ARG A 36 3.00 25.72 1.61
N ALA A 37 3.75 25.02 0.78
CA ALA A 37 3.42 24.78 -0.61
C ALA A 37 3.10 23.30 -0.82
N GLU A 38 2.04 23.02 -1.57
CA GLU A 38 1.68 21.67 -1.96
C GLU A 38 1.62 21.62 -3.49
N TYR A 39 2.50 20.83 -4.08
CA TYR A 39 2.54 20.58 -5.51
C TYR A 39 1.95 19.20 -5.79
N ARG A 40 1.09 19.08 -6.79
CA ARG A 40 0.51 17.80 -7.25
C ARG A 40 0.53 17.78 -8.78
N ALA A 41 1.03 16.71 -9.38
CA ALA A 41 1.01 16.57 -10.84
C ALA A 41 0.84 15.14 -11.33
N ALA A 42 0.08 15.00 -12.41
CA ALA A 42 -0.04 13.78 -13.20
C ALA A 42 -0.15 14.15 -14.68
N GLY A 43 0.85 13.74 -15.47
CA GLY A 43 0.95 14.11 -16.88
C GLY A 43 1.05 15.63 -17.03
N ARG A 44 0.07 16.23 -17.72
CA ARG A 44 0.00 17.70 -17.92
C ARG A 44 -0.86 18.43 -16.89
N HIS A 45 -1.54 17.72 -16.00
CA HIS A 45 -2.34 18.33 -14.93
C HIS A 45 -1.42 18.69 -13.77
N ILE A 46 -1.37 19.97 -13.42
CA ILE A 46 -0.52 20.50 -12.34
C ILE A 46 -1.39 21.37 -11.44
N GLU A 47 -1.35 21.10 -10.15
CA GLU A 47 -1.91 21.94 -9.10
C GLU A 47 -0.81 22.36 -8.14
N VAL A 48 -0.75 23.65 -7.83
CA VAL A 48 0.11 24.17 -6.77
C VAL A 48 -0.75 25.03 -5.85
N ASP A 49 -0.68 24.73 -4.56
CA ASP A 49 -1.21 25.58 -3.50
C ASP A 49 -0.07 26.18 -2.71
N LEU A 50 -0.23 27.45 -2.33
CA LEU A 50 0.69 28.14 -1.44
C LEU A 50 -0.13 28.84 -0.37
N ALA A 51 0.24 28.64 0.88
CA ALA A 51 -0.36 29.34 2.01
C ALA A 51 0.72 29.77 2.99
N PHE A 52 0.42 30.80 3.77
CA PHE A 52 1.27 31.25 4.87
C PHE A 52 0.45 31.42 6.14
N ALA A 53 1.12 31.36 7.28
CA ALA A 53 0.58 31.76 8.57
C ALA A 53 1.48 32.85 9.18
N ALA A 54 0.87 33.86 9.77
CA ALA A 54 1.58 34.86 10.58
C ALA A 54 1.68 34.36 12.04
N ALA A 55 2.05 35.25 12.96
CA ALA A 55 2.09 34.95 14.40
C ALA A 55 0.74 34.53 15.00
N ASP A 56 -0.38 34.83 14.32
CA ASP A 56 -1.72 34.40 14.71
C ASP A 56 -2.01 32.92 14.40
N GLY A 57 -1.11 32.23 13.69
CA GLY A 57 -1.25 30.83 13.30
C GLY A 57 -2.32 30.55 12.23
N GLN A 58 -3.00 31.57 11.71
CA GLN A 58 -4.06 31.37 10.73
C GLN A 58 -3.47 31.22 9.32
N TRP A 59 -3.76 30.10 8.66
CA TRP A 59 -3.36 29.86 7.27
C TRP A 59 -4.18 30.69 6.29
N ARG A 60 -3.46 31.38 5.39
CA ARG A 60 -4.03 32.24 4.35
C ARG A 60 -3.45 31.86 3.00
N PRO A 61 -4.31 31.56 2.00
CA PRO A 61 -3.82 31.20 0.67
C PRO A 61 -3.21 32.42 -0.02
N VAL A 62 -2.17 32.18 -0.79
CA VAL A 62 -1.52 33.17 -1.67
C VAL A 62 -1.37 32.53 -3.03
N ARG A 63 -1.48 33.34 -4.09
CA ARG A 63 -1.25 32.85 -5.44
C ARG A 63 0.20 32.39 -5.57
N PRO A 64 0.47 31.12 -5.94
CA PRO A 64 1.82 30.64 -6.15
C PRO A 64 2.50 31.43 -7.30
N PRO A 65 3.73 31.93 -7.10
CA PRO A 65 4.51 32.51 -8.18
C PRO A 65 4.75 31.49 -9.30
N MET A 66 4.77 31.94 -10.56
CA MET A 66 5.01 31.03 -11.70
C MET A 66 6.36 30.33 -11.62
N ASP A 67 7.39 31.01 -11.11
CA ASP A 67 8.72 30.45 -10.92
C ASP A 67 8.69 29.25 -9.94
N VAL A 68 7.86 29.30 -8.90
CA VAL A 68 7.69 28.17 -7.96
C VAL A 68 7.11 26.96 -8.69
N VAL A 69 6.08 27.17 -9.52
CA VAL A 69 5.47 26.10 -10.33
C VAL A 69 6.49 25.48 -11.29
N GLN A 70 7.28 26.32 -11.96
CA GLN A 70 8.30 25.88 -12.91
C GLN A 70 9.44 25.12 -12.21
N LEU A 71 9.94 25.63 -11.08
CA LEU A 71 11.03 25.00 -10.34
C LEU A 71 10.63 23.63 -9.76
N PHE A 72 9.40 23.48 -9.25
CA PHE A 72 8.90 22.16 -8.87
C PHE A 72 8.81 21.21 -10.08
N GLY A 73 8.33 21.69 -11.23
CA GLY A 73 8.29 20.89 -12.46
C GLY A 73 9.68 20.45 -12.94
N GLN A 74 10.68 21.33 -12.83
CA GLN A 74 12.08 21.01 -13.12
C GLN A 74 12.63 19.98 -12.13
N LEU A 75 12.41 20.17 -10.83
CA LEU A 75 12.84 19.24 -9.79
C LEU A 75 12.19 17.86 -10.00
N ARG A 76 10.89 17.82 -10.29
CA ARG A 76 10.15 16.59 -10.59
C ARG A 76 10.73 15.83 -11.77
N THR A 77 11.00 16.56 -12.85
CA THR A 77 11.59 15.98 -14.06
C THR A 77 13.01 15.47 -13.78
N GLY A 78 13.79 16.22 -13.00
CA GLY A 78 15.15 15.88 -12.64
C GLY A 78 15.28 14.73 -11.63
N MET A 79 14.27 14.50 -10.80
CA MET A 79 14.20 13.38 -9.86
C MET A 79 13.66 12.09 -10.49
N TYR A 80 13.37 12.10 -11.79
CA TYR A 80 12.98 10.90 -12.51
C TYR A 80 14.11 9.88 -12.55
N ALA A 81 13.79 8.63 -12.22
CA ALA A 81 14.64 7.46 -12.47
C ALA A 81 13.84 6.38 -13.22
N ALA A 82 14.46 5.69 -14.17
CA ALA A 82 13.74 4.77 -15.07
C ALA A 82 13.08 3.57 -14.36
N ASP A 83 13.64 3.13 -13.24
CA ASP A 83 13.13 2.05 -12.41
C ASP A 83 12.04 2.51 -11.44
N ARG A 84 12.20 3.70 -10.84
CA ARG A 84 11.30 4.20 -9.79
C ARG A 84 10.22 5.16 -10.28
N GLY A 85 10.40 5.79 -11.43
CA GLY A 85 9.57 6.91 -11.89
C GLY A 85 9.94 8.22 -11.20
N THR A 86 8.94 9.09 -11.04
CA THR A 86 9.03 10.32 -10.25
C THR A 86 7.85 10.43 -9.29
N TRP A 87 7.89 11.42 -8.41
CA TRP A 87 6.85 11.70 -7.43
C TRP A 87 5.62 12.38 -8.04
N LEU A 88 4.47 12.23 -7.37
CA LEU A 88 3.16 12.73 -7.80
C LEU A 88 2.70 13.92 -6.95
N SER A 89 3.17 14.01 -5.71
CA SER A 89 3.01 15.21 -4.89
C SER A 89 4.26 15.55 -4.09
N ALA A 90 4.39 16.83 -3.74
CA ALA A 90 5.40 17.32 -2.82
C ALA A 90 4.78 18.33 -1.84
N VAL A 91 5.16 18.24 -0.57
CA VAL A 91 4.80 19.23 0.46
C VAL A 91 6.09 19.92 0.89
N TYR A 92 6.14 21.24 0.75
CA TYR A 92 7.27 22.06 1.14
C TYR A 92 6.83 22.99 2.27
N GLU A 93 7.51 22.93 3.41
CA GLU A 93 7.23 23.77 4.56
C GLU A 93 8.45 24.63 4.91
N ILE A 94 8.22 25.89 5.25
CA ILE A 94 9.24 26.82 5.78
C ILE A 94 8.75 27.34 7.12
N GLU A 95 9.63 27.30 8.11
CA GLU A 95 9.47 27.96 9.40
C GLU A 95 10.57 29.00 9.59
N ALA A 96 10.17 30.24 9.83
CA ALA A 96 11.10 31.33 10.06
C ALA A 96 12.00 31.04 11.28
N PRO A 97 13.29 31.46 11.27
CA PRO A 97 13.93 32.29 10.26
C PRO A 97 14.63 31.50 9.13
N SER A 98 14.77 30.17 9.22
CA SER A 98 15.58 29.43 8.23
C SER A 98 15.30 27.92 8.12
N GLN A 99 14.37 27.37 8.90
CA GLN A 99 14.07 25.94 8.83
C GLN A 99 13.14 25.67 7.66
N PHE A 100 13.42 24.61 6.90
CA PHE A 100 12.52 24.12 5.89
C PHE A 100 12.60 22.60 5.77
N ALA A 101 11.50 22.01 5.33
CA ALA A 101 11.39 20.60 5.02
C ALA A 101 10.67 20.44 3.68
N VAL A 102 10.99 19.36 2.97
CA VAL A 102 10.28 18.98 1.75
C VAL A 102 10.09 17.47 1.73
N ASP A 103 8.85 17.05 1.57
CA ASP A 103 8.45 15.65 1.49
C ASP A 103 7.92 15.37 0.11
N PHE A 104 8.39 14.29 -0.52
CA PHE A 104 7.94 13.83 -1.83
C PHE A 104 7.17 12.53 -1.68
N ASN A 105 6.05 12.41 -2.39
CA ASN A 105 5.22 11.22 -2.35
C ASN A 105 4.94 10.73 -3.78
N ALA A 106 5.20 9.44 -4.00
CA ALA A 106 4.92 8.73 -5.24
C ALA A 106 3.89 7.59 -5.05
N GLU A 107 3.51 7.30 -3.81
CA GLU A 107 2.78 6.10 -3.40
C GLU A 107 1.30 6.41 -3.17
N ASP A 108 0.98 7.44 -2.39
CA ASP A 108 -0.42 7.78 -2.11
C ASP A 108 -1.04 8.61 -3.23
N GLU A 109 -2.37 8.47 -3.39
CA GLU A 109 -3.10 9.31 -4.32
C GLU A 109 -3.11 10.78 -3.81
N PRO A 110 -2.62 11.75 -4.60
CA PRO A 110 -2.71 13.15 -4.21
C PRO A 110 -4.15 13.62 -4.05
N ARG A 111 -4.38 14.52 -3.09
CA ARG A 111 -5.69 15.17 -2.91
C ARG A 111 -5.90 16.24 -3.98
N TRP A 112 -6.48 15.86 -5.12
CA TRP A 112 -6.79 16.76 -6.22
C TRP A 112 -7.95 17.71 -5.88
N ARG A 113 -7.85 18.99 -6.29
CA ARG A 113 -9.05 19.85 -6.34
C ARG A 113 -9.98 19.39 -7.46
N ASN A 114 -9.41 19.13 -8.63
CA ASN A 114 -10.12 18.54 -9.76
C ASN A 114 -9.31 17.33 -10.24
N ALA A 115 -9.87 16.13 -10.08
CA ALA A 115 -9.18 14.91 -10.46
C ALA A 115 -8.79 14.93 -11.95
N PRO A 116 -7.52 14.64 -12.30
CA PRO A 116 -7.11 14.48 -13.69
C PRO A 116 -7.96 13.42 -14.40
N PRO A 117 -8.28 13.60 -15.70
CA PRO A 117 -8.90 12.53 -16.47
C PRO A 117 -7.93 11.34 -16.61
N VAL A 118 -8.45 10.14 -16.92
CA VAL A 118 -7.65 8.92 -17.10
C VAL A 118 -6.46 9.12 -18.05
N ILE A 119 -6.65 9.86 -19.15
CA ILE A 119 -5.58 10.19 -20.08
C ILE A 119 -4.41 10.93 -19.43
N GLY A 120 -4.65 11.75 -18.40
CA GLY A 120 -3.60 12.43 -17.64
C GLY A 120 -2.72 11.45 -16.86
N PHE A 121 -3.32 10.41 -16.28
CA PHE A 121 -2.58 9.34 -15.60
C PHE A 121 -1.87 8.39 -16.57
N GLN A 122 -2.42 8.17 -17.77
CA GLN A 122 -1.72 7.43 -18.82
C GLN A 122 -0.52 8.21 -19.36
N ASP A 123 -0.68 9.51 -19.57
CA ASP A 123 0.39 10.42 -19.98
C ASP A 123 1.50 10.50 -18.91
N GLU A 124 1.12 10.45 -17.63
CA GLU A 124 2.04 10.36 -16.50
C GLU A 124 2.96 9.14 -16.62
N LEU A 125 2.40 7.94 -16.77
CA LEU A 125 3.18 6.71 -16.90
C LEU A 125 3.98 6.65 -18.20
N ARG A 126 3.52 7.32 -19.26
CA ARG A 126 4.26 7.42 -20.54
C ARG A 126 5.45 8.37 -20.43
N THR A 127 5.30 9.47 -19.70
CA THR A 127 6.34 10.50 -19.54
C THR A 127 7.36 10.11 -18.48
N PHE A 128 6.90 9.48 -17.39
CA PHE A 128 7.72 8.96 -16.30
C PHE A 128 7.50 7.45 -16.13
N PRO A 129 7.99 6.62 -17.08
CA PRO A 129 7.96 5.17 -16.96
C PRO A 129 8.61 4.71 -15.66
N ARG A 130 7.99 3.74 -15.01
CA ARG A 130 8.49 3.13 -13.78
C ARG A 130 8.30 1.63 -13.86
N ALA A 131 9.07 0.88 -13.07
CA ALA A 131 8.88 -0.56 -12.96
C ALA A 131 7.45 -0.85 -12.50
N ASP A 132 6.91 -1.99 -12.95
CA ASP A 132 5.53 -2.37 -12.67
C ASP A 132 5.27 -2.39 -11.15
N ASP A 133 6.19 -2.95 -10.37
CA ASP A 133 6.17 -2.95 -8.88
C ASP A 133 6.32 -1.55 -8.23
N ARG A 134 6.54 -0.49 -9.00
CA ARG A 134 6.57 0.91 -8.55
C ARG A 134 5.34 1.71 -8.99
N ILE A 135 4.37 1.06 -9.64
CA ILE A 135 3.06 1.67 -9.90
C ILE A 135 2.14 1.36 -8.71
N PRO A 136 1.66 2.39 -7.98
CA PRO A 136 0.71 2.22 -6.88
C PRO A 136 -0.63 1.64 -7.35
N ASP A 137 -1.33 0.93 -6.47
CA ASP A 137 -2.56 0.21 -6.83
C ASP A 137 -3.69 1.14 -7.27
N TRP A 138 -3.85 2.30 -6.63
CA TRP A 138 -4.84 3.30 -7.04
C TRP A 138 -4.57 3.80 -8.46
N LEU A 139 -3.29 3.96 -8.84
CA LEU A 139 -2.90 4.43 -10.16
C LEU A 139 -3.14 3.34 -11.21
N ARG A 140 -2.82 2.08 -10.88
CA ARG A 140 -3.15 0.92 -11.71
C ARG A 140 -4.64 0.85 -12.01
N GLN A 141 -5.46 0.98 -10.97
CA GLN A 141 -6.92 0.97 -11.10
C GLN A 141 -7.41 2.12 -12.00
N ARG A 142 -6.87 3.34 -11.82
CA ARG A 142 -7.21 4.51 -12.65
C ARG A 142 -6.90 4.30 -14.13
N VAL A 143 -5.79 3.66 -14.47
CA VAL A 143 -5.36 3.47 -15.87
C VAL A 143 -5.80 2.12 -16.48
N GLY A 144 -6.52 1.29 -15.72
CA GLY A 144 -7.01 -0.01 -16.17
C GLY A 144 -5.91 -1.08 -16.30
N LEU A 145 -4.80 -0.93 -15.57
CA LEU A 145 -3.80 -1.99 -15.48
C LEU A 145 -4.34 -3.13 -14.60
N PRO A 146 -3.95 -4.39 -14.88
CA PRO A 146 -4.29 -5.49 -14.00
C PRO A 146 -3.79 -5.20 -12.57
N PRO A 147 -4.52 -5.67 -11.53
CA PRO A 147 -4.05 -5.58 -10.17
C PRO A 147 -2.67 -6.23 -10.07
N ARG A 148 -1.82 -5.70 -9.19
CA ARG A 148 -0.51 -6.29 -8.95
C ARG A 148 -0.72 -7.74 -8.52
N VAL A 149 -0.24 -8.67 -9.32
CA VAL A 149 -0.01 -10.03 -8.84
C VAL A 149 1.27 -9.92 -8.02
N GLU A 150 1.17 -9.92 -6.70
CA GLU A 150 2.35 -10.02 -5.85
C GLU A 150 3.14 -11.25 -6.30
N VAL A 151 4.29 -11.03 -6.94
CA VAL A 151 5.27 -12.10 -7.16
C VAL A 151 5.91 -12.35 -5.81
N VAL A 152 5.27 -13.21 -5.02
CA VAL A 152 5.81 -13.68 -3.74
C VAL A 152 7.10 -14.44 -4.07
N PRO A 153 8.27 -14.01 -3.56
CA PRO A 153 9.50 -14.76 -3.77
C PRO A 153 9.30 -16.18 -3.20
N PRO A 154 9.76 -17.23 -3.88
CA PRO A 154 9.62 -18.59 -3.38
C PRO A 154 10.24 -18.70 -1.98
N GLY A 155 9.40 -18.98 -0.99
CA GLY A 155 9.81 -19.17 0.40
C GLY A 155 9.40 -18.08 1.40
N GLU A 156 8.56 -17.11 1.06
CA GLU A 156 7.93 -16.22 2.06
C GLU A 156 6.58 -16.80 2.51
N LEU A 157 6.46 -17.09 3.81
CA LEU A 157 5.28 -17.69 4.41
C LEU A 157 4.24 -16.60 4.72
N ARG A 158 2.98 -16.84 4.33
CA ARG A 158 1.85 -15.91 4.52
C ARG A 158 0.89 -16.45 5.58
N THR A 159 0.39 -15.62 6.47
CA THR A 159 -0.65 -16.05 7.43
C THR A 159 -2.04 -15.69 6.90
N ALA A 160 -2.92 -16.68 6.81
CA ALA A 160 -4.30 -16.50 6.36
C ALA A 160 -5.18 -15.89 7.45
N HIS A 161 -6.00 -14.91 7.06
CA HIS A 161 -6.94 -14.29 7.98
C HIS A 161 -8.20 -15.13 8.16
N VAL A 162 -8.56 -15.41 9.42
CA VAL A 162 -9.78 -16.15 9.77
C VAL A 162 -11.04 -15.36 9.38
N TYR A 163 -11.02 -14.04 9.55
CA TYR A 163 -12.08 -13.09 9.22
C TYR A 163 -11.50 -11.83 8.54
N ASP A 164 -12.35 -11.02 7.90
CA ASP A 164 -11.91 -9.83 7.13
C ASP A 164 -11.75 -8.58 7.99
N GLY A 165 -12.19 -8.65 9.25
CA GLY A 165 -12.08 -7.57 10.22
C GLY A 165 -12.97 -7.82 11.43
N ARG A 166 -13.15 -6.78 12.26
CA ARG A 166 -14.11 -6.77 13.37
C ARG A 166 -15.02 -5.55 13.26
N ASP A 167 -16.28 -5.68 13.69
CA ASP A 167 -17.22 -4.56 13.77
C ASP A 167 -16.93 -3.66 14.99
N GLU A 168 -17.69 -2.57 15.14
CA GLU A 168 -17.57 -1.64 16.28
C GLU A 168 -17.82 -2.31 17.64
N ALA A 169 -18.51 -3.46 17.66
CA ALA A 169 -18.76 -4.26 18.86
C ALA A 169 -17.68 -5.35 19.09
N GLY A 170 -16.63 -5.37 18.25
CA GLY A 170 -15.54 -6.33 18.33
C GLY A 170 -15.86 -7.72 17.78
N ARG A 171 -17.00 -7.92 17.10
CA ARG A 171 -17.38 -9.22 16.52
C ARG A 171 -16.71 -9.43 15.17
N PRO A 172 -16.28 -10.65 14.84
CA PRO A 172 -15.65 -10.94 13.56
C PRO A 172 -16.62 -10.68 12.39
N VAL A 173 -16.13 -9.97 11.37
CA VAL A 173 -16.85 -9.66 10.14
C VAL A 173 -16.26 -10.48 9.00
N VAL A 174 -17.12 -11.17 8.27
CA VAL A 174 -16.75 -11.92 7.06
C VAL A 174 -17.61 -11.40 5.91
N ASN A 175 -17.00 -10.75 4.94
CA ASN A 175 -17.65 -10.25 3.74
C ASN A 175 -17.06 -10.94 2.50
N ARG A 176 -17.35 -12.23 2.39
CA ARG A 176 -16.82 -13.12 1.36
C ARG A 176 -17.96 -13.81 0.63
N GLN A 177 -17.74 -14.13 -0.65
CA GLN A 177 -18.72 -14.88 -1.43
C GLN A 177 -18.85 -16.33 -0.94
N THR A 178 -20.06 -16.86 -0.95
CA THR A 178 -20.31 -18.26 -0.56
C THR A 178 -19.63 -19.22 -1.53
N VAL A 179 -19.00 -20.25 -0.99
CA VAL A 179 -18.31 -21.28 -1.79
C VAL A 179 -19.35 -22.29 -2.29
N ASP A 180 -19.20 -22.74 -3.54
CA ASP A 180 -19.94 -23.90 -4.05
C ASP A 180 -19.69 -25.16 -3.17
N PRO A 181 -20.71 -26.02 -2.92
CA PRO A 181 -20.56 -27.20 -2.07
C PRO A 181 -19.42 -28.14 -2.47
N GLN A 182 -19.17 -28.35 -3.76
CA GLN A 182 -18.07 -29.23 -4.21
C GLN A 182 -16.71 -28.61 -3.92
N LEU A 183 -16.58 -27.30 -4.19
CA LEU A 183 -15.36 -26.56 -3.88
C LEU A 183 -15.11 -26.51 -2.37
N ARG A 184 -16.17 -26.40 -1.55
CA ARG A 184 -16.07 -26.43 -0.08
C ARG A 184 -15.47 -27.74 0.44
N GLU A 185 -15.93 -28.89 -0.06
CA GLU A 185 -15.38 -30.19 0.36
C GLU A 185 -13.91 -30.32 -0.03
N ALA A 186 -13.54 -29.91 -1.25
CA ALA A 186 -12.16 -29.93 -1.72
C ALA A 186 -11.24 -29.00 -0.89
N LEU A 187 -11.72 -27.80 -0.52
CA LEU A 187 -11.00 -26.88 0.36
C LEU A 187 -10.80 -27.48 1.76
N LEU A 188 -11.84 -28.08 2.35
CA LEU A 188 -11.73 -28.73 3.66
C LEU A 188 -10.67 -29.84 3.64
N ALA A 189 -10.71 -30.70 2.62
CA ALA A 189 -9.73 -31.78 2.46
C ALA A 189 -8.29 -31.24 2.36
N TYR A 190 -8.08 -30.17 1.59
CA TYR A 190 -6.76 -29.52 1.48
C TYR A 190 -6.28 -28.95 2.81
N LEU A 191 -7.12 -28.13 3.46
CA LEU A 191 -6.78 -27.42 4.69
C LEU A 191 -6.46 -28.37 5.84
N GLU A 192 -7.07 -29.56 5.85
CA GLU A 192 -6.89 -30.57 6.88
C GLU A 192 -5.83 -31.63 6.56
N ALA A 193 -5.44 -31.77 5.30
CA ALA A 193 -4.32 -32.64 4.91
C ALA A 193 -2.96 -32.00 5.22
N ALA A 194 -2.89 -30.67 5.30
CA ALA A 194 -1.63 -29.96 5.51
C ALA A 194 -0.98 -30.25 6.88
N PRO A 195 0.36 -30.36 6.96
CA PRO A 195 1.06 -30.64 8.20
C PRO A 195 0.79 -29.58 9.28
N VAL A 196 0.59 -30.05 10.51
CA VAL A 196 0.46 -29.21 11.70
C VAL A 196 1.86 -28.80 12.16
N VAL A 197 2.08 -27.50 12.34
CA VAL A 197 3.37 -26.92 12.77
C VAL A 197 3.37 -26.49 14.23
N LEU A 198 2.20 -26.10 14.75
CA LEU A 198 2.02 -25.74 16.15
C LEU A 198 0.65 -26.23 16.61
N ALA A 199 0.57 -26.82 17.79
CA ALA A 199 -0.69 -27.25 18.38
C ALA A 199 -0.66 -27.09 19.90
N ALA A 200 -1.70 -26.47 20.44
CA ALA A 200 -2.04 -26.54 21.85
C ALA A 200 -3.00 -27.72 22.09
N ARG A 201 -3.09 -28.15 23.35
CA ARG A 201 -4.04 -29.19 23.77
C ARG A 201 -5.44 -28.64 24.01
N ASP A 202 -5.53 -27.36 24.32
CA ASP A 202 -6.79 -26.67 24.59
C ASP A 202 -7.49 -26.25 23.29
N LEU A 203 -8.78 -25.97 23.39
CA LEU A 203 -9.61 -25.43 22.30
C LEU A 203 -9.93 -23.96 22.61
N ASP A 204 -10.13 -23.15 21.58
CA ASP A 204 -10.58 -21.77 21.72
C ASP A 204 -12.10 -21.67 21.67
N VAL A 205 -12.62 -20.52 22.09
CA VAL A 205 -14.04 -20.19 22.03
C VAL A 205 -14.45 -19.96 20.58
N ASP A 206 -15.60 -20.49 20.18
CA ASP A 206 -16.21 -20.17 18.90
C ASP A 206 -16.77 -18.74 18.90
N GLU A 207 -16.10 -17.82 18.22
CA GLU A 207 -16.50 -16.42 18.12
C GLU A 207 -17.84 -16.20 17.41
N PHE A 208 -18.33 -17.18 16.63
CA PHE A 208 -19.62 -17.14 15.95
C PHE A 208 -20.72 -17.92 16.69
N ALA A 209 -20.34 -18.74 17.68
CA ALA A 209 -21.26 -19.43 18.59
C ALA A 209 -20.83 -19.24 20.07
N PRO A 210 -21.07 -18.04 20.64
CA PRO A 210 -20.63 -17.73 22.00
C PRO A 210 -21.15 -18.74 23.03
N GLY A 211 -20.24 -19.39 23.75
CA GLY A 211 -20.55 -20.44 24.74
C GLY A 211 -20.03 -21.83 24.35
N GLU A 212 -19.62 -22.02 23.10
CA GLU A 212 -18.95 -23.23 22.64
C GLU A 212 -17.42 -23.02 22.61
N GLN A 213 -16.67 -24.03 23.06
CA GLN A 213 -15.20 -24.02 23.09
C GLN A 213 -14.67 -25.25 22.35
N ASP A 214 -14.82 -25.24 21.03
CA ASP A 214 -14.51 -26.36 20.14
C ASP A 214 -13.54 -25.99 19.00
N VAL A 215 -13.03 -24.75 18.97
CA VAL A 215 -12.13 -24.28 17.92
C VAL A 215 -10.72 -24.82 18.14
N PRO A 216 -10.13 -25.58 17.19
CA PRO A 216 -8.79 -26.13 17.38
C PRO A 216 -7.70 -25.06 17.43
N LEU A 217 -6.94 -25.00 18.53
CA LEU A 217 -5.74 -24.16 18.67
C LEU A 217 -4.52 -24.83 18.04
N ASN A 218 -4.56 -24.98 16.72
CA ASN A 218 -3.41 -25.42 15.94
C ASN A 218 -3.17 -24.52 14.74
N PHE A 219 -1.98 -24.62 14.18
CA PHE A 219 -1.58 -23.96 12.94
C PHE A 219 -1.05 -25.01 11.98
N ARG A 220 -1.43 -24.86 10.71
CA ARG A 220 -1.02 -25.73 9.61
C ARG A 220 -0.35 -24.91 8.51
N THR A 221 0.46 -25.57 7.69
CA THR A 221 1.10 -24.92 6.54
C THR A 221 1.24 -25.84 5.35
N ASP A 222 1.19 -25.29 4.13
CA ASP A 222 1.58 -25.96 2.88
C ASP A 222 2.96 -25.49 2.36
N GLY A 223 3.71 -24.76 3.19
CA GLY A 223 5.02 -24.19 2.84
C GLY A 223 4.95 -22.82 2.16
N THR A 224 3.76 -22.32 1.83
CA THR A 224 3.55 -20.94 1.35
C THR A 224 2.57 -20.19 2.26
N TRP A 225 1.50 -20.86 2.70
CA TRP A 225 0.51 -20.31 3.62
C TRP A 225 0.57 -21.00 4.97
N ILE A 226 0.23 -20.25 6.01
CA ILE A 226 0.00 -20.68 7.38
C ILE A 226 -1.45 -20.33 7.70
N TRP A 227 -2.21 -21.25 8.26
CA TRP A 227 -3.57 -20.98 8.71
C TRP A 227 -3.86 -21.61 10.06
N ALA A 228 -4.69 -20.93 10.84
CA ALA A 228 -5.19 -21.44 12.11
C ALA A 228 -6.24 -22.55 11.89
N GLY A 229 -6.35 -23.45 12.86
CA GLY A 229 -7.36 -24.51 12.90
C GLY A 229 -8.80 -23.99 12.87
N ALA A 230 -9.00 -22.72 13.24
CA ALA A 230 -10.26 -22.00 13.07
C ALA A 230 -10.74 -21.94 11.61
N VAL A 231 -9.84 -21.85 10.62
CA VAL A 231 -10.22 -21.72 9.20
C VAL A 231 -11.00 -22.95 8.69
N PRO A 232 -10.46 -24.19 8.75
CA PRO A 232 -11.24 -25.37 8.36
C PRO A 232 -12.43 -25.63 9.31
N HIS A 233 -12.31 -25.29 10.59
CA HIS A 233 -13.40 -25.45 11.56
C HIS A 233 -14.62 -24.59 11.17
N TYR A 234 -14.43 -23.29 10.93
CA TYR A 234 -15.51 -22.38 10.55
C TYR A 234 -16.04 -22.64 9.13
N LEU A 235 -15.19 -23.07 8.19
CA LEU A 235 -15.66 -23.52 6.89
C LEU A 235 -16.60 -24.73 7.01
N ARG A 236 -16.32 -25.67 7.93
CA ARG A 236 -17.18 -26.82 8.19
C ARG A 236 -18.45 -26.47 8.96
N LYS A 237 -18.33 -25.73 10.06
CA LYS A 237 -19.42 -25.49 11.00
C LYS A 237 -20.37 -24.40 10.50
N HIS A 238 -19.80 -23.27 10.09
CA HIS A 238 -20.55 -22.06 9.73
C HIS A 238 -20.63 -21.81 8.22
N GLY A 239 -19.93 -22.61 7.41
CA GLY A 239 -19.86 -22.40 5.96
C GLY A 239 -19.06 -21.16 5.56
N LEU A 240 -18.23 -20.65 6.47
CA LEU A 240 -17.47 -19.42 6.24
C LEU A 240 -16.30 -19.69 5.28
N PRO A 241 -16.26 -19.05 4.10
CA PRO A 241 -15.17 -19.21 3.13
C PRO A 241 -13.82 -18.77 3.72
N PRO A 242 -12.71 -19.47 3.41
CA PRO A 242 -11.36 -18.97 3.66
C PRO A 242 -11.08 -17.69 2.87
N GLU A 243 -9.97 -17.02 3.20
CA GLU A 243 -9.51 -15.83 2.49
C GLU A 243 -9.39 -16.09 0.97
N ALA A 244 -9.86 -15.15 0.14
CA ALA A 244 -9.92 -15.36 -1.31
C ALA A 244 -8.55 -15.62 -1.95
N ALA A 245 -7.49 -15.00 -1.42
CA ALA A 245 -6.12 -15.25 -1.88
C ALA A 245 -5.65 -16.68 -1.56
N LEU A 246 -6.02 -17.21 -0.38
CA LEU A 246 -5.76 -18.60 0.00
C LEU A 246 -6.57 -19.57 -0.88
N VAL A 247 -7.86 -19.30 -1.11
CA VAL A 247 -8.69 -20.14 -2.00
C VAL A 247 -8.09 -20.21 -3.40
N ARG A 248 -7.69 -19.07 -3.97
CA ARG A 248 -7.03 -19.02 -5.28
C ARG A 248 -5.75 -19.84 -5.29
N HIS A 249 -4.90 -19.70 -4.27
CA HIS A 249 -3.67 -20.48 -4.13
C HIS A 249 -3.94 -21.99 -4.12
N ILE A 250 -4.96 -22.44 -3.38
CA ILE A 250 -5.33 -23.86 -3.30
C ILE A 250 -5.81 -24.39 -4.67
N VAL A 251 -6.63 -23.60 -5.36
CA VAL A 251 -7.15 -23.94 -6.70
C VAL A 251 -6.00 -24.00 -7.71
N ASP A 252 -5.09 -23.03 -7.70
CA ASP A 252 -3.91 -22.97 -8.60
C ASP A 252 -2.95 -24.15 -8.38
N ARG A 253 -3.04 -24.84 -7.23
CA ARG A 253 -2.27 -26.06 -6.91
C ARG A 253 -3.04 -27.36 -7.10
N ASP A 254 -4.20 -27.32 -7.76
CA ASP A 254 -5.07 -28.47 -7.98
C ASP A 254 -5.41 -29.23 -6.67
N PHE A 255 -5.55 -28.50 -5.55
CA PHE A 255 -5.84 -29.07 -4.23
C PHE A 255 -4.78 -30.09 -3.76
N ARG A 256 -3.52 -29.92 -4.14
CA ARG A 256 -2.40 -30.78 -3.69
C ARG A 256 -1.49 -30.06 -2.72
N VAL A 257 -1.44 -30.57 -1.49
CA VAL A 257 -0.47 -30.15 -0.48
C VAL A 257 0.91 -30.67 -0.88
N ALA A 258 1.90 -29.78 -0.89
CA ALA A 258 3.29 -30.17 -1.14
C ALA A 258 3.93 -30.77 0.11
N ASP A 259 4.97 -31.59 -0.06
CA ASP A 259 5.84 -31.93 1.06
C ASP A 259 6.53 -30.67 1.58
N VAL A 260 6.34 -30.38 2.87
CA VAL A 260 6.94 -29.23 3.55
C VAL A 260 8.18 -29.70 4.30
N ASP A 261 9.34 -29.14 3.95
CA ASP A 261 10.59 -29.42 4.66
C ASP A 261 10.59 -28.87 6.09
N ASP A 262 11.45 -29.42 6.94
CA ASP A 262 11.46 -29.06 8.36
C ASP A 262 11.93 -27.61 8.60
N ALA A 263 12.82 -27.09 7.75
CA ALA A 263 13.26 -25.69 7.83
C ALA A 263 12.10 -24.71 7.60
N THR A 264 11.18 -25.05 6.69
CA THR A 264 9.97 -24.24 6.42
C THR A 264 8.98 -24.35 7.57
N LYS A 265 8.83 -25.52 8.20
CA LYS A 265 8.00 -25.68 9.40
C LYS A 265 8.53 -24.84 10.56
N ASP A 266 9.85 -24.85 10.81
CA ASP A 266 10.47 -24.06 11.87
C ASP A 266 10.26 -22.55 11.66
N ARG A 267 10.38 -22.08 10.41
CA ARG A 267 10.08 -20.69 10.05
C ARG A 267 8.61 -20.33 10.27
N ALA A 268 7.69 -21.27 9.99
CA ALA A 268 6.27 -21.06 10.24
C ALA A 268 5.98 -20.90 11.74
N VAL A 269 6.57 -21.74 12.59
CA VAL A 269 6.46 -21.62 14.05
C VAL A 269 6.99 -20.27 14.53
N ALA A 270 8.18 -19.87 14.05
CA ALA A 270 8.79 -18.59 14.44
C ALA A 270 7.87 -17.39 14.15
N LEU A 271 7.24 -17.36 12.96
CA LEU A 271 6.30 -16.30 12.57
C LEU A 271 5.06 -16.24 13.48
N ILE A 272 4.48 -17.39 13.81
CA ILE A 272 3.31 -17.47 14.68
C ILE A 272 3.65 -16.98 16.09
N THR A 273 4.82 -17.36 16.62
CA THR A 273 5.25 -17.00 17.98
C THR A 273 5.79 -15.58 18.13
N ALA A 274 6.18 -14.94 17.03
CA ALA A 274 6.71 -13.57 17.03
C ALA A 274 5.61 -12.49 16.89
N SER A 275 4.36 -12.90 16.67
CA SER A 275 3.19 -12.02 16.47
C SER A 275 2.39 -11.79 17.75
#